data_AF-S9TY18-F1
#
_entry.id   AF-S9TY18-F1
#
_cell.length_a   1.000
_cell.length_b   1.000
_cell.length_c   1.000
_cell.angle_alpha   90.00
_cell.angle_beta   90.00
_cell.angle_gamma   90.00
#
_symmetry.space_group_name_H-M   'P 1'
#
loop_
_entity.id
_entity.type
_entity.pdbx_description
1 polymer ?
#
loop_
_entity_poly.entity_id
_entity_poly.type
_entity_poly.pdbx_seq_one_letter_code
_entity_poly.pdbx_strand_id
1 'polypeptide(L)' 'MTFVKAKLLIERMAPGQTAEIWLKGWEPIENVPRSIRELGHEILEMTQVIDGDPLGPHRLLICKK' A
#
# COMPACT_ATOMS: atom_id res chain seq x y z
N MET A 1 2.06 -8.48 -3.90
CA MET A 1 0.60 -8.33 -3.73
C MET A 1 0.05 -7.63 -4.97
N THR A 2 -1.11 -8.01 -5.52
CA THR A 2 -1.79 -7.19 -6.56
C THR A 2 -2.73 -6.19 -5.90
N PHE A 3 -3.08 -5.09 -6.59
CA PHE A 3 -4.00 -4.06 -6.07
C PHE A 3 -5.33 -4.65 -5.54
N VAL A 4 -5.89 -5.64 -6.23
CA VAL A 4 -7.14 -6.31 -5.82
C VAL A 4 -7.03 -6.90 -4.42
N LYS A 5 -5.91 -7.54 -4.08
CA LYS A 5 -5.69 -8.13 -2.75
C LYS A 5 -5.50 -7.05 -1.68
N ALA A 6 -4.81 -5.96 -2.00
CA ALA A 6 -4.66 -4.82 -1.10
C ALA A 6 -6.03 -4.20 -0.76
N LYS A 7 -6.88 -3.97 -1.77
CA LYS A 7 -8.23 -3.42 -1.58
C LYS A 7 -9.10 -4.31 -0.70
N LEU A 8 -9.15 -5.63 -0.98
CA LEU A 8 -9.93 -6.58 -0.18
C LEU A 8 -9.48 -6.65 1.28
N LEU A 9 -8.17 -6.47 1.53
CA LEU A 9 -7.64 -6.42 2.88
C LEU A 9 -8.15 -5.18 3.62
N ILE A 10 -8.11 -4.01 2.98
CA ILE A 10 -8.60 -2.75 3.55
C ILE A 10 -10.11 -2.76 3.79
N GLU A 11 -10.88 -3.33 2.87
CA GLU A 11 -12.33 -3.46 3.04
C GLU A 11 -12.69 -4.26 4.30
N ARG A 12 -11.88 -5.27 4.65
CA ARG A 12 -12.07 -6.12 5.83
C ARG A 12 -11.53 -5.53 7.14
N MET A 13 -10.76 -4.44 7.10
CA MET A 13 -10.21 -3.81 8.30
C MET A 13 -11.26 -2.97 9.04
N ALA A 14 -11.07 -2.80 10.36
CA ALA A 14 -11.82 -1.83 11.14
C ALA A 14 -11.31 -0.40 10.90
N PRO A 15 -12.17 0.63 11.03
CA PRO A 15 -11.72 2.02 11.10
C PRO A 15 -10.68 2.21 12.21
N GLY A 16 -9.61 2.95 11.93
CA GLY A 16 -8.44 3.14 12.79
C GLY A 16 -7.41 2.00 12.75
N GLN A 17 -7.68 0.89 12.04
CA GLN A 17 -6.74 -0.22 11.93
C GLN A 17 -5.66 0.09 10.89
N THR A 18 -4.43 -0.36 11.17
CA THR A 18 -3.29 -0.25 10.27
C THR A 18 -2.98 -1.55 9.54
N ALA A 19 -2.53 -1.48 8.30
CA ALA A 19 -2.05 -2.61 7.52
C ALA A 19 -0.74 -2.30 6.82
N GLU A 20 0.10 -3.34 6.72
CA GLU A 20 1.35 -3.32 5.97
C GLU A 20 1.19 -4.09 4.67
N ILE A 21 1.57 -3.48 3.55
CA ILE A 21 1.42 -4.02 2.20
C ILE A 21 2.77 -4.01 1.50
N TRP A 22 3.17 -5.17 1.00
CA TRP A 22 4.39 -5.33 0.21
C TRP A 22 4.07 -5.28 -1.29
N LEU A 23 4.59 -4.23 -1.93
CA LEU A 23 4.47 -3.92 -3.34
C LEU A 23 5.77 -4.33 -4.04
N LYS A 24 5.69 -4.83 -5.27
CA LYS A 24 6.86 -5.19 -6.08
C LYS A 24 6.56 -4.87 -7.54
N GLY A 25 7.50 -4.20 -8.21
CA GLY A 25 7.33 -3.73 -9.58
C GLY A 25 6.61 -2.39 -9.67
N TRP A 26 6.83 -1.68 -10.77
CA TRP A 26 6.43 -0.28 -10.95
C TRP A 26 4.91 -0.05 -10.83
N GLU A 27 4.11 -0.93 -11.44
CA GLU A 27 2.66 -0.75 -11.56
C GLU A 27 1.94 -0.72 -10.20
N PRO A 28 2.15 -1.67 -9.26
CA PRO A 28 1.56 -1.57 -7.92
C PRO A 28 2.17 -0.46 -7.06
N ILE A 29 3.44 -0.10 -7.27
CA ILE A 29 4.09 1.02 -6.55
C ILE A 29 3.40 2.34 -6.87
N GLU A 30 2.97 2.55 -8.11
CA GLU A 30 2.23 3.76 -8.52
C GLU A 30 0.73 3.67 -8.20
N ASN A 31 0.09 2.56 -8.57
CA ASN A 31 -1.37 2.46 -8.52
C ASN A 31 -1.91 2.27 -7.10
N VAL A 32 -1.24 1.49 -6.25
CA VAL A 32 -1.78 1.16 -4.91
C VAL A 32 -1.84 2.40 -4.00
N PRO A 33 -0.78 3.21 -3.86
CA PRO A 33 -0.85 4.44 -3.05
C PRO A 33 -1.87 5.44 -3.57
N ARG A 34 -2.07 5.52 -4.90
CA ARG A 34 -3.09 6.39 -5.49
C ARG A 34 -4.49 5.94 -5.11
N SER A 35 -4.81 4.67 -5.32
CA SER A 35 -6.15 4.14 -5.00
C SER A 35 -6.48 4.21 -3.51
N ILE A 36 -5.50 4.04 -2.62
CA ILE A 36 -5.72 4.16 -1.17
C ILE A 36 -6.12 5.59 -0.79
N ARG A 37 -5.50 6.60 -1.41
CA ARG A 37 -5.90 8.01 -1.24
C ARG A 37 -7.27 8.30 -1.84
N GLU A 38 -7.57 7.76 -3.02
CA GLU A 38 -8.88 7.90 -3.67
C GLU A 38 -10.01 7.26 -2.84
N LEU A 39 -9.72 6.18 -2.11
CA LEU A 39 -10.65 5.55 -1.16
C LEU A 39 -10.81 6.33 0.16
N GLY A 40 -10.05 7.40 0.38
CA GLY A 40 -10.11 8.22 1.59
C GLY A 40 -9.33 7.65 2.78
N HIS A 41 -8.47 6.66 2.54
CA HIS A 41 -7.60 6.09 3.57
C HIS A 41 -6.27 6.83 3.66
N GLU A 42 -5.59 6.69 4.80
CA GLU A 42 -4.35 7.40 5.07
C GLU A 42 -3.14 6.48 4.82
N ILE A 43 -2.11 7.02 4.18
CA ILE A 43 -0.81 6.34 4.05
C ILE A 43 0.09 6.90 5.14
N LEU A 44 0.52 6.03 6.04
CA LEU A 44 1.37 6.38 7.16
C LEU A 44 2.85 6.40 6.76
N GLU A 45 3.29 5.39 6.00
CA GLU A 45 4.70 5.26 5.63
C GLU A 45 4.84 4.50 4.30
N MET A 46 5.84 4.87 3.51
CA MET A 46 6.25 4.13 2.32
C MET A 46 7.77 4.03 2.29
N THR A 47 8.30 2.80 2.32
CA THR A 47 9.73 2.54 2.45
C THR A 47 10.20 1.60 1.34
N GLN A 48 11.31 1.95 0.71
CA GLN A 48 12.04 1.04 -0.18
C GLN A 48 12.80 0.01 0.65
N VAL A 49 12.63 -1.27 0.30
CA VAL A 49 13.30 -2.37 1.02
C VAL A 49 14.72 -2.57 0.50
N ILE A 50 14.96 -2.21 -0.76
CA ILE A 50 16.28 -2.29 -1.40
C ILE A 50 16.63 -0.90 -1.90
N ASP A 51 17.63 -0.28 -1.28
CA ASP A 51 18.16 1.00 -1.74
C ASP A 51 18.82 0.85 -3.12
N GLY A 52 18.38 1.68 -4.07
CA GLY A 52 18.93 1.72 -5.43
C GLY A 52 18.20 0.86 -6.47
N ASP A 53 17.17 0.09 -6.10
CA ASP A 53 16.29 -0.59 -7.06
C ASP A 53 14.88 0.04 -7.05
N PRO A 54 14.55 0.90 -8.04
CA PRO A 54 13.22 1.51 -8.14
C PRO A 54 12.10 0.50 -8.41
N LEU A 55 12.44 -0.73 -8.85
CA LEU A 55 11.49 -1.83 -9.04
C LEU A 55 11.51 -2.84 -7.87
N GLY A 56 12.37 -2.57 -6.88
CA GLY A 56 12.53 -3.37 -5.69
C GLY A 56 11.24 -3.42 -4.85
N PRO A 57 11.18 -4.33 -3.88
CA PRO A 57 10.04 -4.40 -2.99
C PRO A 57 9.89 -3.09 -2.21
N HIS A 58 8.68 -2.56 -2.16
CA HIS A 58 8.31 -1.39 -1.37
C HIS A 58 7.33 -1.83 -0.29
N ARG A 59 7.55 -1.35 0.92
CA ARG A 59 6.66 -1.53 2.05
C ARG A 59 5.77 -0.30 2.18
N LEU A 60 4.46 -0.51 2.26
CA LEU A 60 3.48 0.55 2.42
C LEU A 60 2.66 0.29 3.69
N LEU A 61 2.72 1.21 4.63
CA LEU A 61 1.88 1.24 5.83
C LEU A 61 0.72 2.19 5.63
N ILE A 62 -0.47 1.70 5.91
CA ILE A 62 -1.71 2.44 5.74
C ILE A 62 -2.59 2.35 6.97
N CYS A 63 -3.44 3.35 7.18
CA CYS A 63 -4.47 3.38 8.19
C CYS A 63 -5.83 3.57 7.52
N LYS A 64 -6.77 2.67 7.84
CA LYS A 64 -8.15 2.84 7.41
C LYS A 64 -8.78 3.94 8.26
N LYS A 65 -9.22 5.03 7.64
CA LYS A 65 -10.12 5.99 8.30
C LYS A 65 -11.55 5.47 8.33
#